data_AF-A0A9E1M6Z2-F1
#
_entry.id   AF-A0A9E1M6Z2-F1
#
_cell.length_a   1.000
_cell.length_b   1.000
_cell.length_c   1.000
_cell.angle_alpha   90.00
_cell.angle_beta   90.00
_cell.angle_gamma   90.00
#
_symmetry.space_group_name_H-M   'P 1'
#
loop_
_entity.id
_entity.type
_entity.pdbx_description
1 polymer ?
#
loop_
_entity_poly.entity_id
_entity_poly.type
_entity_poly.pdbx_seq_one_letter_code
_entity_poly.pdbx_strand_id
1 'polypeptide(L)' 'MECELLDFLDTEHVSGIVGKIVNVKAEEDVLSENSKVDPEKLHALMFDQFQNGYYSTGEKVATAWNAGKNLMNKN' A
#
# COMPACT_ATOMS: atom_id res chain seq x y z
N MET A 1 4.09 -3.86 -10.52
CA MET A 1 3.06 -3.08 -11.26
C MET A 1 3.64 -2.71 -12.60
N GLU A 2 2.84 -2.81 -13.67
CA GLU A 2 3.24 -2.36 -15.01
C GLU A 2 2.48 -1.07 -15.32
N CYS A 3 3.18 -0.03 -15.76
CA CYS A 3 2.62 1.30 -15.98
C CYS A 3 3.05 1.89 -17.32
N GLU A 4 2.17 2.66 -17.94
CA GLU A 4 2.49 3.57 -19.05
C GLU A 4 2.82 4.96 -18.49
N LEU A 5 3.83 5.63 -19.05
CA LEU A 5 4.18 7.00 -18.66
C LEU A 5 2.99 7.92 -18.95
N LEU A 6 2.51 8.62 -17.93
CA LEU A 6 1.45 9.60 -18.06
C LEU A 6 2.00 11.03 -18.02
N ASP A 7 2.89 11.33 -17.08
CA ASP A 7 3.43 12.68 -16.91
C ASP A 7 4.74 12.70 -16.11
N PHE A 8 5.46 13.82 -16.20
CA PHE A 8 6.54 14.19 -15.28
C PHE A 8 6.05 15.30 -14.35
N LEU A 9 6.09 15.03 -13.05
CA LEU A 9 5.87 16.05 -12.04
C LEU A 9 7.22 16.68 -11.70
N ASP A 10 7.42 17.92 -12.09
CA ASP A 10 8.62 18.68 -11.74
C ASP A 10 8.24 19.94 -10.97
N THR A 11 8.62 19.99 -9.71
CA THR A 11 8.36 21.10 -8.80
C THR A 11 9.67 21.50 -8.14
N GLU A 12 9.71 22.66 -7.49
CA GLU A 12 10.92 23.15 -6.81
C GLU A 12 11.52 22.14 -5.81
N HIS A 13 10.70 21.30 -5.18
CA HIS A 13 11.13 20.40 -4.11
C HIS A 13 10.96 18.92 -4.43
N VAL A 14 10.23 18.57 -5.49
CA VAL A 14 9.90 17.18 -5.82
C VAL A 14 9.99 16.99 -7.32
N SER A 15 10.74 15.96 -7.73
CA SER A 15 10.69 15.38 -9.06
C SER A 15 10.00 14.01 -8.96
N GLY A 16 9.03 13.75 -9.84
CA GLY A 16 8.22 12.54 -9.82
C GLY A 16 7.77 12.12 -11.21
N ILE A 17 7.42 10.85 -11.34
CA ILE A 17 6.88 10.27 -12.57
C ILE A 17 5.47 9.77 -12.27
N VAL A 18 4.50 10.21 -13.06
CA VAL A 18 3.12 9.73 -12.98
C VAL A 18 2.98 8.59 -13.98
N GLY A 19 2.65 7.40 -13.49
CA GLY A 19 2.40 6.22 -14.31
C GLY A 19 0.93 5.82 -14.26
N LYS A 20 0.32 5.60 -15.43
CA LYS A 20 -1.00 4.95 -15.53
C LYS A 20 -0.82 3.45 -15.37
N ILE A 21 -1.45 2.87 -14.34
CA ILE A 21 -1.41 1.42 -14.11
C ILE A 21 -2.14 0.72 -15.25
N VAL A 22 -1.43 -0.16 -15.96
CA VAL A 22 -2.01 -1.00 -17.03
C VAL A 22 -2.10 -2.47 -16.63
N ASN A 23 -1.31 -2.90 -15.64
CA ASN A 23 -1.36 -4.26 -15.12
C ASN A 23 -0.79 -4.37 -13.69
N VAL A 24 -1.23 -5.38 -12.95
CA VAL A 24 -0.70 -5.75 -11.63
C VAL A 24 -0.52 -7.26 -11.58
N LYS A 25 0.68 -7.69 -11.20
CA LYS A 25 1.04 -9.11 -11.01
C LYS A 25 1.49 -9.29 -9.57
N ALA A 26 1.16 -10.45 -9.00
CA ALA A 26 1.59 -10.89 -7.69
C ALA A 26 1.83 -12.40 -7.77
N GLU A 27 2.75 -12.91 -6.96
CA GLU A 27 2.94 -14.35 -6.79
C GLU A 27 1.70 -14.96 -6.13
N GLU A 28 1.40 -16.22 -6.43
CA GLU A 28 0.19 -16.87 -5.94
C GLU A 28 0.19 -17.05 -4.42
N ASP A 29 1.37 -17.21 -3.84
CA ASP A 29 1.57 -17.40 -2.40
C ASP A 29 1.23 -16.14 -1.58
N VAL A 30 1.36 -14.94 -2.15
CA VAL A 30 0.97 -13.68 -1.53
C VAL A 30 -0.51 -13.32 -1.74
N LEU A 31 -1.29 -14.19 -2.38
CA LEU A 31 -2.72 -14.01 -2.54
C LEU A 31 -3.51 -14.62 -1.36
N SER A 32 -4.61 -13.97 -1.02
CA SER A 32 -5.68 -14.49 -0.17
C SER A 32 -6.56 -15.48 -0.95
N GLU A 33 -7.43 -16.18 -0.23
CA GLU A 33 -8.43 -17.10 -0.79
C GLU A 33 -9.36 -16.44 -1.83
N ASN A 34 -9.53 -15.11 -1.76
CA ASN A 34 -10.36 -14.34 -2.68
C ASN A 34 -9.57 -13.76 -3.87
N SER A 35 -8.37 -14.29 -4.16
CA SER A 35 -7.47 -13.81 -5.22
C SER A 35 -7.11 -12.32 -5.11
N LYS A 36 -7.10 -11.78 -3.88
CA LYS A 36 -6.60 -10.43 -3.57
C LYS A 36 -5.25 -10.54 -2.89
N VAL A 37 -4.36 -9.58 -3.12
CA VAL A 37 -3.09 -9.48 -2.39
C VAL A 37 -3.36 -9.44 -0.90
N ASP A 38 -2.72 -10.34 -0.16
CA ASP A 38 -2.74 -10.40 1.29
C ASP A 38 -1.54 -9.64 1.85
N PRO A 39 -1.73 -8.48 2.51
CA PRO A 39 -0.62 -7.68 3.03
C PRO A 39 0.25 -8.44 4.05
N GLU A 40 -0.31 -9.40 4.78
CA GLU A 40 0.43 -10.15 5.79
C GLU A 40 1.39 -11.16 5.15
N LYS A 41 1.03 -11.69 3.97
CA LYS A 41 1.89 -12.60 3.19
C LYS A 41 2.89 -11.86 2.31
N LEU A 42 2.58 -10.62 1.92
CA LEU A 42 3.44 -9.80 1.06
C LEU A 42 4.76 -9.42 1.73
N HIS A 43 4.79 -9.34 3.06
CA HIS A 43 5.96 -8.93 3.86
C HIS A 43 6.65 -7.65 3.34
N ALA A 44 5.85 -6.65 2.96
CA ALA A 44 6.37 -5.41 2.40
C ALA A 44 7.29 -4.69 3.40
N LEU A 45 8.34 -4.07 2.88
CA LEU A 45 9.31 -3.31 3.66
C LEU A 45 8.87 -1.86 3.83
N MET A 46 8.97 -1.36 5.05
CA MET A 46 8.85 0.05 5.40
C MET A 46 10.26 0.61 5.65
N PHE A 47 10.61 1.69 4.95
CA PHE A 47 11.88 2.38 5.14
C PHE A 47 11.69 3.57 6.10
N ASP A 48 12.51 3.61 7.16
CA ASP A 48 12.61 4.76 8.06
C ASP A 48 13.86 5.57 7.70
N GLN A 49 13.66 6.75 7.13
CA GLN A 49 14.73 7.64 6.68
C GLN A 49 15.50 8.30 7.84
N PHE A 50 14.93 8.37 9.05
CA PHE A 50 15.58 9.00 10.20
C PHE A 50 16.59 8.07 10.86
N GLN A 51 16.28 6.78 10.91
CA GLN A 51 17.13 5.75 11.53
C GLN A 51 17.87 4.90 10.49
N ASN A 52 17.58 5.09 9.20
CA ASN A 52 18.05 4.23 8.10
C ASN A 52 17.68 2.75 8.31
N GLY A 53 16.49 2.49 8.87
CA GLY A 53 16.00 1.16 9.20
C GLY A 53 15.05 0.61 8.14
N TYR A 54 15.03 -0.72 8.02
CA TYR A 54 13.98 -1.45 7.28
C TYR A 54 13.15 -2.28 8.25
N TYR A 55 11.84 -2.17 8.15
CA TYR A 55 10.88 -2.90 8.97
C TYR A 55 9.93 -3.71 8.09
N SER A 56 9.53 -4.89 8.53
CA SER A 56 8.46 -5.64 7.88
C SER A 56 7.09 -5.06 8.24
N THR A 57 6.14 -5.17 7.32
CA THR A 57 4.73 -4.87 7.60
C THR A 57 4.20 -5.78 8.71
N GLY A 58 3.46 -5.20 9.67
CA GLY A 58 2.85 -5.93 10.79
C GLY A 58 1.50 -6.58 10.45
N GLU A 59 0.78 -7.00 11.48
CA GLU A 59 -0.54 -7.62 11.38
C GLU A 59 -1.66 -6.62 11.06
N LYS A 60 -2.78 -7.12 10.51
CA LYS A 60 -3.99 -6.30 10.34
C LYS A 60 -4.60 -5.89 11.68
N VAL A 61 -4.58 -4.59 11.98
CA VAL A 61 -5.10 -4.07 13.26
C VAL A 61 -6.61 -3.81 13.29
N ALA A 62 -7.24 -3.53 12.14
CA ALA A 62 -8.67 -3.24 12.04
C ALA A 62 -9.19 -3.28 10.59
N THR A 63 -10.51 -3.14 10.40
CA THR A 63 -11.12 -2.99 9.06
C THR A 63 -11.49 -1.52 8.82
N ALA A 64 -10.91 -0.92 7.77
CA ALA A 64 -11.24 0.44 7.31
C ALA A 64 -12.74 0.58 7.00
N TRP A 65 -13.30 1.77 7.21
CA TRP A 65 -14.73 2.07 7.05
C TRP A 65 -15.68 1.23 7.95
N ASN A 66 -15.14 0.50 8.92
CA ASN A 66 -15.91 -0.31 9.88
C ASN A 66 -15.50 -0.04 11.33
N ALA A 67 -14.20 0.03 11.63
CA ALA A 67 -13.67 0.12 12.99
C ALA A 67 -14.27 1.25 13.84
N GLY A 68 -14.56 2.40 13.24
CA GLY A 68 -15.13 3.56 13.92
C GLY A 68 -16.65 3.54 14.10
N LYS A 69 -17.40 2.59 13.51
CA LYS A 69 -18.88 2.62 13.49
C LYS A 69 -19.49 2.63 14.89
N ASN A 70 -18.90 1.89 15.84
CA ASN A 70 -19.39 1.82 17.21
C ASN A 70 -19.17 3.12 18.01
N LEU A 71 -18.36 4.05 17.50
CA LEU A 71 -18.16 5.38 18.10
C LEU A 71 -19.20 6.40 17.60
N MET A 72 -19.89 6.13 16.50
CA MET A 72 -20.84 7.06 15.89
C MET A 72 -22.23 7.04 16.54
N ASN A 73 -22.59 5.96 17.26
CA ASN A 73 -23.94 5.75 17.80
C ASN A 73 -24.06 6.03 19.32
N LYS A 74 -23.10 6.75 19.92
CA LYS A 74 -23.17 7.15 21.33
C LYS A 74 -23.81 8.53 21.44
N ASN A 75 -25.13 8.56 21.57
CA ASN A 75 -25.88 9.67 22.19
C ASN A 75 -26.11 9.33 23.66
#